data_AF-A0A2D9KQY7-F1
#
_entry.id   AF-A0A2D9KQY7-F1
#
_cell.length_a   1.000
_cell.length_b   1.000
_cell.length_c   1.000
_cell.angle_alpha   90.00
_cell.angle_beta   90.00
_cell.angle_gamma   90.00
#
_symmetry.space_group_name_H-M   'P 1'
#
loop_
_entity.id
_entity.type
_entity.pdbx_description
1 polymer ?
#
loop_
_entity_poly.entity_id
_entity_poly.type
_entity_poly.pdbx_seq_one_letter_code
_entity_poly.pdbx_strand_id
1 'polypeptide(L)'
;MPYTTQEGRALPMDKAFSHNNISFPANWLRVSTEADKEAQGISWVTPEEPPVVRAPLEREKSNGIVQAKDTANKMLAGSDWMYIAKSERNREVAQEWAEYRAAVIAEADRLEGQYSAAESYEAIDAIQ
;
A
#
# COMPACT_ATOMS: atom_id res chain seq x y z
N MET A 1 -1.94 4.86 -22.26
CA MET A 1 -1.54 3.48 -22.59
C MET A 1 -1.40 3.42 -24.11
N PRO A 2 -0.22 3.06 -24.66
CA PRO A 2 0.06 3.31 -26.08
C PRO A 2 -0.35 2.14 -26.98
N TYR A 3 -0.87 2.47 -28.17
CA TYR A 3 -0.84 1.55 -29.29
C TYR A 3 0.62 1.31 -29.69
N THR A 4 1.00 0.11 -30.10
CA THR A 4 2.36 -0.20 -30.57
C THR A 4 2.32 -0.80 -31.96
N THR A 5 3.31 -0.46 -32.80
CA THR A 5 3.54 -1.19 -34.04
C THR A 5 4.17 -2.55 -33.74
N GLN A 6 4.12 -3.49 -34.70
CA GLN A 6 4.85 -4.77 -34.62
C GLN A 6 6.37 -4.60 -34.40
N GLU A 7 6.93 -3.46 -34.79
CA GLU A 7 8.34 -3.08 -34.58
C GLU A 7 8.62 -2.58 -33.15
N GLY A 8 7.62 -2.57 -32.26
CA GLY A 8 7.74 -2.12 -30.87
C GLY A 8 7.67 -0.61 -30.67
N ARG A 9 7.35 0.17 -31.72
CA ARG A 9 7.23 1.63 -31.63
C ARG A 9 5.90 2.02 -30.98
N ALA A 10 5.95 2.69 -29.84
CA ALA A 10 4.78 3.26 -29.19
C ALA A 10 4.22 4.46 -29.98
N LEU A 11 2.91 4.45 -30.21
CA LEU A 11 2.14 5.47 -30.89
C LEU A 11 1.29 6.23 -29.85
N PRO A 12 1.57 7.52 -29.61
CA PRO A 12 0.75 8.34 -28.72
C PRO A 12 -0.62 8.62 -29.36
N MET A 13 -1.66 8.61 -28.53
CA MET A 13 -3.02 9.01 -28.93
C MET A 13 -3.03 10.47 -29.41
N ASP A 14 -3.87 10.78 -30.40
CA ASP A 14 -4.09 12.13 -30.94
C ASP A 14 -2.82 12.84 -31.48
N LYS A 15 -1.85 12.08 -32.01
CA LYS A 15 -0.71 12.63 -32.76
C LYS A 15 -0.63 12.00 -34.15
N ALA A 16 -0.40 12.83 -35.17
CA ALA A 16 -0.19 12.34 -36.53
C ALA A 16 1.10 11.50 -36.58
N PHE A 17 1.08 10.42 -37.35
CA PHE A 17 2.20 9.49 -37.44
C PHE A 17 2.29 8.87 -38.82
N SER A 18 3.49 8.41 -39.19
CA SER A 18 3.71 7.65 -40.42
C SER A 18 4.06 6.20 -40.09
N HIS A 19 3.43 5.25 -40.78
CA HIS A 19 3.69 3.82 -40.65
C HIS A 19 3.43 3.12 -41.98
N ASN A 20 4.23 2.11 -42.34
CA ASN A 20 4.12 1.38 -43.62
C ASN A 20 4.07 2.31 -44.85
N ASN A 21 4.85 3.39 -44.83
CA ASN A 21 4.87 4.43 -45.86
C ASN A 21 3.55 5.20 -46.07
N ILE A 22 2.61 5.09 -45.12
CA ILE A 22 1.32 5.80 -45.08
C ILE A 22 1.37 6.85 -43.96
N SER A 23 0.77 8.02 -44.19
CA SER A 23 0.62 9.09 -43.19
C SER A 23 -0.79 9.09 -42.63
N PHE A 24 -0.92 9.04 -41.30
CA PHE A 24 -2.19 8.99 -40.60
C PHE A 24 -2.44 10.31 -39.86
N PRO A 25 -3.66 10.86 -39.93
CA PRO A 25 -4.01 12.08 -39.21
C PRO A 25 -4.03 11.84 -37.69
N ALA A 26 -3.94 12.92 -36.92
CA ALA A 26 -3.79 12.85 -35.47
C ALA A 26 -4.87 12.02 -34.77
N ASN A 27 -6.13 12.19 -35.17
CA ASN A 27 -7.28 11.50 -34.58
C ASN A 27 -7.46 10.05 -35.05
N TRP A 28 -6.62 9.52 -35.95
CA TRP A 28 -6.84 8.22 -36.60
C TRP A 28 -6.95 7.08 -35.59
N LEU A 29 -6.05 7.01 -34.60
CA LEU A 29 -6.09 5.94 -33.57
C LEU A 29 -7.37 5.95 -32.73
N ARG A 30 -8.02 7.11 -32.59
CA ARG A 30 -9.27 7.28 -31.84
C ARG A 30 -10.51 6.89 -32.64
N VAL A 31 -10.51 7.14 -33.95
CA VAL A 31 -11.69 6.94 -34.82
C VAL A 31 -11.66 5.63 -35.61
N SER A 32 -10.49 5.02 -35.77
CA SER A 32 -10.34 3.79 -36.55
C SER A 32 -10.79 2.56 -35.77
N THR A 33 -11.29 1.58 -36.50
CA THR A 33 -11.70 0.29 -35.92
C THR A 33 -10.50 -0.53 -35.47
N GLU A 34 -10.72 -1.58 -34.67
CA GLU A 34 -9.65 -2.52 -34.29
C GLU A 34 -9.09 -3.25 -35.53
N ALA A 35 -9.95 -3.67 -36.46
CA ALA A 35 -9.54 -4.30 -37.71
C ALA A 35 -8.64 -3.39 -38.57
N ASP A 36 -8.92 -2.09 -38.64
CA ASP A 36 -8.08 -1.14 -39.38
C ASP A 36 -6.68 -0.99 -38.74
N LYS A 37 -6.62 -1.05 -37.40
CA LYS A 37 -5.36 -0.97 -36.65
C LYS A 37 -4.55 -2.26 -36.83
N GLU A 38 -5.20 -3.41 -36.72
CA GLU A 38 -4.59 -4.72 -36.95
C GLU A 38 -4.05 -4.88 -38.38
N ALA A 39 -4.80 -4.40 -39.39
CA ALA A 39 -4.36 -4.40 -40.79
C ALA A 39 -3.09 -3.57 -41.01
N GLN A 40 -2.84 -2.56 -40.17
CA GLN A 40 -1.61 -1.78 -40.15
C GLN A 40 -0.54 -2.37 -39.22
N GLY A 41 -0.77 -3.51 -38.57
CA GLY A 41 0.15 -4.08 -37.59
C GLY A 41 0.25 -3.26 -36.30
N ILE A 42 -0.82 -2.54 -35.95
CA ILE A 42 -0.91 -1.71 -34.76
C ILE A 42 -1.82 -2.42 -33.75
N SER A 43 -1.29 -2.74 -32.57
CA SER A 43 -2.06 -3.37 -31.50
C SER A 43 -2.07 -2.50 -30.24
N TRP A 44 -3.07 -2.71 -29.40
CA TRP A 44 -3.09 -2.13 -28.06
C TRP A 44 -2.26 -3.02 -27.12
N VAL A 45 -1.30 -2.43 -26.42
CA VAL A 45 -0.54 -3.13 -25.37
C VAL A 45 -1.12 -2.74 -24.03
N THR A 46 -1.76 -3.71 -23.37
CA THR A 46 -2.05 -3.61 -21.94
C THR A 46 -0.71 -3.59 -21.20
N PRO A 47 -0.38 -2.53 -20.43
CA PRO A 47 0.82 -2.52 -19.63
C PRO A 47 0.82 -3.74 -18.70
N GLU A 48 1.93 -4.47 -18.66
CA GLU A 48 2.15 -5.44 -17.59
C GLU A 48 2.17 -4.66 -16.27
N GLU A 49 1.28 -5.04 -15.34
CA GLU A 49 1.33 -4.45 -14.01
C GLU A 49 2.71 -4.76 -13.41
N PRO A 50 3.41 -3.77 -12.83
CA PRO A 50 4.68 -4.04 -12.20
C PRO A 50 4.49 -5.13 -11.13
N PRO A 51 5.46 -6.04 -10.95
CA PRO A 51 5.34 -7.09 -9.95
C PRO A 51 5.15 -6.46 -8.56
N VAL A 52 4.24 -7.03 -7.77
CA VAL A 52 4.02 -6.62 -6.38
C VAL A 52 5.24 -7.07 -5.56
N VAL A 53 6.20 -6.17 -5.37
CA VAL A 53 7.40 -6.45 -4.57
C VAL A 53 7.11 -6.21 -3.09
N ARG A 54 7.11 -7.30 -2.30
CA ARG A 54 6.98 -7.24 -0.83
C ARG A 54 8.17 -6.49 -0.21
N ALA A 55 7.92 -5.81 0.90
CA ALA A 55 8.98 -5.17 1.66
C ALA A 55 9.99 -6.20 2.20
N PRO A 56 11.27 -5.84 2.39
CA PRO A 56 12.20 -6.71 3.10
C PRO A 56 11.66 -7.07 4.49
N LEU A 57 11.85 -8.32 4.91
CA LEU A 57 11.33 -8.86 6.18
C LEU A 57 11.57 -7.93 7.38
N GLU A 58 12.79 -7.45 7.56
CA GLU A 58 13.14 -6.54 8.68
C GLU A 58 12.38 -5.20 8.63
N ARG A 59 12.06 -4.70 7.42
CA ARG A 59 11.22 -3.51 7.27
C ARG A 59 9.77 -3.78 7.67
N GLU A 60 9.26 -4.98 7.42
CA GLU A 60 7.90 -5.33 7.84
C GLU A 60 7.80 -5.55 9.34
N LYS A 61 8.79 -6.20 9.95
CA LYS A 61 8.88 -6.35 11.40
C LYS A 61 8.86 -4.99 12.09
N SER A 62 9.73 -4.09 11.66
CA SER A 62 9.80 -2.72 12.21
C SER A 62 8.50 -1.93 11.99
N ASN A 63 7.88 -2.03 10.81
CA ASN A 63 6.60 -1.38 10.55
C ASN A 63 5.47 -1.92 11.45
N GLY A 64 5.40 -3.24 11.64
CA GLY A 64 4.42 -3.87 12.51
C GLY A 64 4.56 -3.42 13.96
N ILE A 65 5.79 -3.36 14.48
CA ILE A 65 6.08 -2.85 15.83
C ILE A 65 5.64 -1.38 15.98
N VAL A 66 5.95 -0.54 14.98
CA VAL A 66 5.54 0.87 15.00
C VAL A 66 4.03 1.01 14.99
N GLN A 67 3.32 0.24 14.16
CA GLN A 67 1.86 0.25 14.10
C GLN A 67 1.21 -0.23 15.40
N ALA A 68 1.75 -1.29 16.02
CA ALA A 68 1.27 -1.79 17.31
C ALA A 68 1.38 -0.71 18.40
N LYS A 69 2.55 -0.05 18.51
CA LYS A 69 2.78 1.02 19.48
C LYS A 69 1.94 2.26 19.23
N ASP A 70 1.80 2.67 17.98
CA ASP A 70 0.97 3.81 17.59
C ASP A 70 -0.51 3.57 17.92
N THR A 71 -1.00 2.34 17.66
CA THR A 71 -2.37 1.94 18.01
C THR A 71 -2.60 1.98 19.51
N ALA A 72 -1.68 1.42 20.30
CA ALA A 72 -1.74 1.46 21.76
C ALA A 72 -1.75 2.90 22.29
N ASN A 73 -0.86 3.77 21.79
CA ASN A 73 -0.82 5.17 22.16
C ASN A 73 -2.16 5.88 21.89
N LYS A 74 -2.79 5.64 20.74
CA LYS A 74 -4.11 6.21 20.41
C LYS A 74 -5.20 5.71 21.37
N MET A 75 -5.19 4.44 21.72
CA MET A 75 -6.14 3.84 22.67
C MET A 75 -5.97 4.39 24.10
N LEU A 76 -4.73 4.72 24.49
CA LEU A 76 -4.40 5.24 25.82
C LEU A 76 -4.62 6.75 25.94
N ALA A 77 -4.44 7.52 24.86
CA ALA A 77 -4.48 8.98 24.87
C ALA A 77 -5.72 9.57 25.56
N GLY A 78 -6.90 8.96 25.34
CA GLY A 78 -8.17 9.42 25.94
C GLY A 78 -8.24 9.28 27.47
N SER A 79 -7.38 8.46 28.08
CA SER A 79 -7.35 8.21 29.53
C SER A 79 -6.06 8.68 30.22
N ASP A 80 -5.12 9.29 29.50
CA ASP A 80 -3.85 9.78 30.09
C ASP A 80 -4.06 10.85 31.16
N TRP A 81 -5.08 11.69 31.00
CA TRP A 81 -5.44 12.70 31.98
C TRP A 81 -5.75 12.10 33.36
N MET A 82 -6.23 10.85 33.43
CA MET A 82 -6.53 10.17 34.69
C MET A 82 -5.25 9.89 35.49
N TYR A 83 -4.17 9.50 34.79
CA TYR A 83 -2.87 9.25 35.41
C TYR A 83 -2.13 10.54 35.75
N ILE A 84 -2.29 11.59 34.94
CA ILE A 84 -1.82 12.94 35.28
C ILE A 84 -2.55 13.47 36.52
N ALA A 85 -3.88 13.33 36.59
CA ALA A 85 -4.64 13.74 37.76
C ALA A 85 -4.28 12.91 39.01
N LYS A 86 -3.96 11.62 38.84
CA LYS A 86 -3.43 10.78 39.92
C LYS A 86 -2.09 11.30 40.43
N SER A 87 -1.14 11.60 39.54
CA SER A 87 0.20 12.06 39.95
C SER A 87 0.18 13.47 40.56
N GLU A 88 -0.65 14.37 40.03
CA GLU A 88 -0.68 15.78 40.47
C GLU A 88 -1.59 16.04 41.67
N ARG A 89 -2.74 15.36 41.73
CA ARG A 89 -3.84 15.66 42.66
C ARG A 89 -4.24 14.47 43.52
N ASN A 90 -3.51 13.36 43.43
CA ASN A 90 -3.83 12.10 44.11
C ASN A 90 -5.26 11.61 43.84
N ARG A 91 -5.79 11.91 42.65
CA ARG A 91 -7.11 11.42 42.22
C ARG A 91 -7.02 9.90 41.98
N GLU A 92 -7.96 9.16 42.54
CA GLU A 92 -8.07 7.73 42.27
C GLU A 92 -8.45 7.48 40.80
N VAL A 93 -7.74 6.54 40.18
CA VAL A 93 -8.09 6.01 38.85
C VAL A 93 -9.01 4.84 39.09
N ALA A 94 -10.20 4.88 38.50
CA ALA A 94 -11.16 3.81 38.65
C ALA A 94 -10.59 2.49 38.07
N GLN A 95 -10.89 1.38 38.73
CA GLN A 95 -10.22 0.10 38.51
C GLN A 95 -10.36 -0.38 37.06
N GLU A 96 -11.53 -0.21 36.45
CA GLU A 96 -11.83 -0.59 35.08
C GLU A 96 -10.91 0.12 34.07
N TRP A 97 -10.52 1.36 34.34
CA TRP A 97 -9.61 2.12 33.50
C TRP A 97 -8.16 1.68 33.69
N ALA A 98 -7.77 1.34 34.92
CA ALA A 98 -6.45 0.78 35.19
C ALA A 98 -6.27 -0.58 34.50
N GLU A 99 -7.27 -1.44 34.57
CA GLU A 99 -7.30 -2.75 33.91
C GLU A 99 -7.29 -2.63 32.38
N TYR A 100 -8.14 -1.76 31.81
CA TYR A 100 -8.15 -1.49 30.37
C TYR A 100 -6.77 -1.05 29.85
N ARG A 101 -6.15 -0.07 30.52
CA ARG A 101 -4.84 0.44 30.08
C ARG A 101 -3.75 -0.62 30.20
N ALA A 102 -3.76 -1.41 31.28
CA ALA A 102 -2.83 -2.52 31.44
C ALA A 102 -2.99 -3.57 30.32
N ALA A 103 -4.23 -3.89 29.93
CA ALA A 103 -4.49 -4.79 28.81
C ALA A 103 -3.98 -4.25 27.47
N VAL A 104 -4.18 -2.95 27.20
CA VAL A 104 -3.66 -2.30 25.98
C VAL A 104 -2.13 -2.35 25.92
N ILE A 105 -1.45 -2.08 27.05
CA ILE A 105 0.02 -2.15 27.13
C ILE A 105 0.50 -3.58 26.91
N ALA A 106 -0.11 -4.55 27.59
CA ALA A 106 0.26 -5.97 27.46
C ALA A 106 0.09 -6.48 26.02
N GLU A 107 -0.94 -6.00 25.31
CA GLU A 107 -1.15 -6.37 23.91
C GLU A 107 -0.11 -5.75 22.98
N ALA A 108 0.28 -4.50 23.21
CA ALA A 108 1.37 -3.87 22.46
C ALA A 108 2.70 -4.62 22.66
N ASP A 109 3.02 -5.02 23.90
CA ASP A 109 4.20 -5.80 24.23
C ASP A 109 4.16 -7.20 23.59
N ARG A 110 2.98 -7.85 23.59
CA ARG A 110 2.77 -9.15 22.91
C ARG A 110 3.07 -9.04 21.42
N LEU A 111 2.51 -8.04 20.74
CA LEU A 111 2.73 -7.80 19.30
C LEU A 111 4.19 -7.46 19.02
N GLU A 112 4.82 -6.58 19.80
CA GLU A 112 6.24 -6.26 19.64
C GLU A 112 7.12 -7.51 19.76
N GLY A 113 6.83 -8.38 20.73
CA GLY A 113 7.51 -9.66 20.90
C GLY A 113 7.35 -10.57 19.68
N GLN A 114 6.12 -10.72 19.16
CA GLN A 114 5.84 -11.56 17.99
C GLN A 114 6.53 -11.04 16.73
N TYR A 115 6.43 -9.74 16.44
CA TYR A 115 7.11 -9.16 15.28
C TYR A 115 8.63 -9.26 15.40
N SER A 116 9.20 -9.09 16.59
CA SER A 116 10.64 -9.23 16.80
C SER A 116 11.14 -10.66 16.55
N ALA A 117 10.35 -11.66 16.97
CA ALA A 117 10.67 -13.08 16.85
C ALA A 117 10.33 -13.69 15.47
N ALA A 118 9.65 -12.95 14.58
CA ALA A 118 9.31 -13.46 13.26
C ALA A 118 10.56 -13.67 12.39
N GLU A 119 10.73 -14.89 11.89
CA GLU A 119 11.83 -15.31 11.01
C GLU A 119 11.39 -15.48 9.54
N SER A 120 10.09 -15.37 9.27
CA SER A 120 9.53 -15.51 7.92
C SER A 120 8.34 -14.59 7.69
N TYR A 121 7.98 -14.45 6.43
CA TYR A 121 6.82 -13.69 5.98
C TYR A 121 5.50 -14.34 6.45
N GLU A 122 5.43 -15.66 6.45
CA GLU A 122 4.28 -16.42 6.96
C GLU A 122 4.11 -16.24 8.47
N ALA A 123 5.21 -16.11 9.22
CA ALA A 123 5.16 -15.82 10.65
C ALA A 123 4.59 -14.42 10.92
N ILE A 124 4.92 -13.43 10.08
CA ILE A 124 4.31 -12.09 10.14
C ILE A 124 2.82 -12.14 9.81
N ASP A 125 2.45 -12.84 8.74
CA ASP A 125 1.06 -12.91 8.27
C ASP A 125 0.15 -13.66 9.27
N ALA A 126 0.73 -14.48 10.15
CA ALA A 126 0.03 -15.17 11.22
C ALA A 126 -0.22 -14.32 12.49
N ILE A 127 0.39 -13.13 12.60
CA ILE A 127 0.18 -12.22 13.73
C ILE A 127 -1.25 -11.64 13.63
N GLN A 128 -2.04 -11.82 14.70
CA GLN A 128 -3.38 -11.26 14.87
C GLN A 128 -3.33 -10.10 15.86
#